data_AF-A0A3L7QFW9-F1
#
_entry.id   AF-A0A3L7QFW9-F1
#
_cell.length_a   1.000
_cell.length_b   1.000
_cell.length_c   1.000
_cell.angle_alpha   90.00
_cell.angle_beta   90.00
_cell.angle_gamma   90.00
#
_symmetry.space_group_name_H-M   'P 1'
#
loop_
_entity.id
_entity.type
_entity.pdbx_description
1 polymer ?
#
loop_
_entity_poly.entity_id
_entity_poly.type
_entity_poly.pdbx_seq_one_letter_code
_entity_poly.pdbx_strand_id
1 'polypeptide(L)' 'ARLHPLRMALTLGTAPGGVKSALRELGRPIGPCRSPVALVGADKIPKLKEALAAAGLL' A
#
# COMPACT_ATOMS: atom_id res chain seq x y z
N ALA A 1 -16.34 9.93 -3.55
CA ALA A 1 -16.19 9.05 -2.38
C ALA A 1 -15.52 7.68 -2.67
N ARG A 2 -15.47 7.18 -3.92
CA ARG A 2 -14.96 5.82 -4.26
C ARG A 2 -13.53 5.48 -3.81
N LEU A 3 -12.61 6.45 -3.80
CA LEU A 3 -11.19 6.23 -3.44
C LEU A 3 -10.87 6.45 -1.96
N HIS A 4 -11.86 6.75 -1.12
CA HIS A 4 -11.62 6.99 0.31
C HIS A 4 -10.97 5.79 1.02
N PRO A 5 -11.44 4.54 0.84
CA PRO A 5 -10.81 3.37 1.46
C PRO A 5 -9.36 3.18 1.00
N LEU A 6 -9.09 3.43 -0.28
CA LEU A 6 -7.73 3.36 -0.82
C LEU A 6 -6.82 4.41 -0.16
N ARG A 7 -7.30 5.64 0.02
CA ARG A 7 -6.55 6.70 0.71
C ARG A 7 -6.20 6.30 2.14
N MET A 8 -7.13 5.67 2.87
CA MET A 8 -6.87 5.15 4.22
C MET A 8 -5.92 3.95 4.23
N ALA A 9 -5.99 3.06 3.24
CA ALA A 9 -5.07 1.93 3.17
C ALA A 9 -3.63 2.37 2.90
N LEU A 10 -3.43 3.44 2.13
CA LEU A 10 -2.10 3.99 1.88
C LEU A 10 -1.45 4.62 3.13
N THR A 11 -2.22 4.91 4.19
CA THR A 11 -1.70 5.40 5.47
C THR A 11 -1.37 4.28 6.46
N LEU A 12 -1.54 3.00 6.08
CA LEU A 12 -1.12 1.85 6.91
C LEU A 12 0.40 1.83 7.16
N GLY A 13 1.18 2.51 6.32
CA GLY A 13 2.58 2.83 6.54
C GLY A 13 2.85 4.32 6.34
N THR A 14 4.05 4.76 6.69
CA THR A 14 4.51 6.14 6.46
C THR A 14 4.74 6.36 4.96
N ALA A 15 4.28 7.49 4.40
CA ALA A 15 4.58 7.83 3.02
C ALA A 15 6.11 7.97 2.80
N PRO A 16 6.69 7.42 1.72
CA PRO A 16 6.05 6.76 0.57
C PRO A 16 5.83 5.24 0.69
N GLY A 17 6.08 4.63 1.86
CA GLY A 17 6.01 3.18 2.09
C GLY A 17 4.68 2.52 1.75
N GLY A 18 3.55 3.16 2.08
CA GLY A 18 2.21 2.66 1.73
C GLY A 18 2.01 2.48 0.23
N VAL A 19 2.37 3.51 -0.55
CA VAL A 19 2.26 3.49 -2.01
C VAL A 19 3.22 2.49 -2.64
N LYS A 20 4.47 2.42 -2.15
CA LYS A 20 5.45 1.45 -2.65
C LYS A 20 5.05 0.00 -2.37
N SER A 21 4.46 -0.27 -1.21
CA SER A 21 3.89 -1.58 -0.91
C SER A 21 2.71 -1.90 -1.83
N ALA A 22 1.81 -0.94 -2.08
CA ALA A 22 0.69 -1.17 -2.99
C ALA A 22 1.17 -1.50 -4.41
N LEU A 23 2.15 -0.75 -4.92
CA LEU A 23 2.76 -0.99 -6.23
C LEU A 23 3.47 -2.35 -6.31
N ARG A 24 4.09 -2.81 -5.22
CA ARG A 24 4.67 -4.15 -5.13
C ARG A 24 3.59 -5.23 -5.25
N GLU A 25 2.48 -5.11 -4.53
CA GLU A 25 1.37 -6.08 -4.60
C GLU A 25 0.68 -6.09 -5.96
N LEU A 26 0.69 -4.96 -6.68
CA LEU A 26 0.21 -4.85 -8.06
C LEU A 26 1.20 -5.37 -9.12
N GLY A 27 2.33 -5.97 -8.71
CA GLY A 27 3.35 -6.47 -9.64
C GLY A 27 4.16 -5.38 -10.34
N ARG A 28 4.13 -4.14 -9.85
CA ARG A 28 4.82 -2.96 -10.42
C ARG A 28 5.78 -2.32 -9.42
N PRO A 29 6.75 -3.05 -8.84
CA PRO A 29 7.62 -2.52 -7.79
C PRO A 29 8.49 -1.36 -8.29
N ILE A 30 8.65 -0.33 -7.46
CA ILE A 30 9.50 0.86 -7.74
C ILE A 30 10.70 0.97 -6.77
N GLY A 31 11.20 -0.18 -6.34
CA GLY A 31 12.31 -0.31 -5.40
C GLY A 31 11.93 -0.11 -3.92
N PRO A 32 12.89 -0.32 -3.00
CA PRO A 32 12.66 -0.28 -1.56
C PRO A 32 12.43 1.15 -1.04
N CYS A 33 12.03 1.25 0.22
CA CYS A 33 12.14 2.50 0.98
C CYS A 33 13.54 2.63 1.58
N ARG A 34 14.02 3.87 1.74
CA ARG A 34 15.26 4.18 2.44
C ARG A 34 14.94 4.56 3.88
N SER A 35 15.84 4.19 4.79
CA SER A 35 15.76 4.57 6.21
C SER A 35 15.51 6.08 6.36
N PRO A 36 14.63 6.51 7.31
CA PRO A 36 13.95 5.70 8.32
C PRO A 36 12.63 5.06 7.87
N VAL A 37 12.24 5.25 6.60
CA VAL A 37 10.96 4.74 6.08
C VAL A 37 11.11 3.30 5.61
N ALA A 38 10.15 2.45 5.96
CA ALA A 38 10.05 1.08 5.52
C ALA A 38 8.81 0.85 4.63
N LEU A 39 8.76 -0.29 3.97
CA LEU A 39 7.52 -0.80 3.38
C LEU A 39 6.50 -1.09 4.49
N VAL A 40 5.22 -1.19 4.10
CA VAL A 40 4.16 -1.66 4.99
C VAL A 40 4.55 -3.03 5.57
N GLY A 41 4.41 -3.16 6.89
CA GLY A 41 4.68 -4.40 7.62
C GLY A 41 3.79 -5.56 7.14
N ALA A 42 4.30 -6.79 7.26
CA ALA A 42 3.61 -7.99 6.78
C ALA A 42 2.21 -8.17 7.40
N ASP A 43 2.03 -7.72 8.64
CA ASP A 43 0.77 -7.69 9.39
C ASP A 43 -0.33 -6.86 8.71
N LYS A 44 0.06 -5.82 7.95
CA LYS A 44 -0.87 -4.88 7.31
C LYS A 44 -1.07 -5.13 5.82
N ILE A 45 -0.33 -6.06 5.21
CA ILE A 45 -0.46 -6.42 3.79
C ILE A 45 -1.85 -6.97 3.44
N PRO A 46 -2.49 -7.86 4.23
CA PRO A 46 -3.83 -8.35 3.91
C PRO A 46 -4.86 -7.21 3.78
N LYS A 47 -4.83 -6.27 4.73
CA LYS A 47 -5.70 -5.09 4.72
C LYS A 47 -5.43 -4.15 3.55
N LEU A 48 -4.17 -4.03 3.13
CA LEU A 48 -3.80 -3.27 1.93
C LEU A 48 -4.37 -3.93 0.66
N LYS A 49 -4.29 -5.26 0.55
CA LYS A 49 -4.86 -6.03 -0.58
C LYS A 49 -6.37 -5.90 -0.67
N GLU A 50 -7.07 -6.02 0.45
CA GLU A 50 -8.53 -5.83 0.52
C GLU A 50 -8.95 -4.46 -0.02
N ALA A 51 -8.24 -3.40 0.38
CA ALA A 51 -8.54 -2.05 -0.08
C ALA A 51 -8.23 -1.85 -1.58
N LEU A 52 -7.20 -2.51 -2.10
CA LEU A 52 -6.87 -2.49 -3.53
C LEU A 52 -7.93 -3.25 -4.36
N ALA A 53 -8.39 -4.40 -3.88
CA ALA A 53 -9.48 -5.17 -4.51
C ALA A 53 -10.81 -4.40 -4.49
N ALA A 54 -11.15 -3.76 -3.35
CA ALA A 54 -12.33 -2.91 -3.25
C ALA A 54 -12.27 -1.68 -4.19
N ALA A 55 -11.07 -1.23 -4.54
CA ALA A 55 -10.85 -0.17 -5.53
C ALA A 55 -10.88 -0.68 -6.99
N GLY A 56 -10.92 -1.99 -7.21
CA GLY A 56 -10.85 -2.62 -8.54
C GLY A 56 -9.46 -2.57 -9.17
N LEU A 57 -8.41 -2.54 -8.35
CA LEU A 57 -7.01 -2.52 -8.79
C LEU A 57 -6.35 -3.89 -8.70
N LEU A 58 -6.86 -4.76 -7.82
CA LEU A 58 -6.46 -6.15 -7.59
C LEU A 58 -7.62 -7.07 -7.91
#